data_AF-A0A2D6JW76-F1
#
_entry.id   AF-A0A2D6JW76-F1
#
_cell.length_a   1.000
_cell.length_b   1.000
_cell.length_c   1.000
_cell.angle_alpha   90.00
_cell.angle_beta   90.00
_cell.angle_gamma   90.00
#
_symmetry.space_group_name_H-M   'P 1'
#
loop_
_entity.id
_entity.type
_entity.pdbx_description
1 polymer ?
#
loop_
_entity_poly.entity_id
_entity_poly.type
_entity_poly.pdbx_seq_one_letter_code
_entity_poly.pdbx_strand_id
1 'polypeptide(L)'
;MPLVKKGFTLIELLIVVAIIGILAGVGIPMYNGYIASAKVEATKKNHSNIVRFVAATMTQCSTGASTIRLQEFDRKCSDTGTKWAWHFMQYFGTIQRNPWDKNRSNIVVRSAPAGLGQTSIYAVHNGLFRIKSNIGTETGSNEYFPKSGWDEVTRE
;
A
#
# COMPACT_ATOMS: atom_id res chain seq x y z
N MET A 1 -18.91 -22.25 -54.94
CA MET A 1 -17.74 -21.45 -55.39
C MET A 1 -16.88 -21.16 -54.18
N PRO A 2 -15.62 -21.62 -54.11
CA PRO A 2 -14.78 -21.33 -52.95
C PRO A 2 -14.34 -19.87 -53.01
N LEU A 3 -14.53 -19.13 -51.93
CA LEU A 3 -14.03 -17.78 -51.78
C LEU A 3 -12.50 -17.84 -51.71
N VAL A 4 -11.82 -17.22 -52.68
CA VAL A 4 -10.35 -17.08 -52.67
C VAL A 4 -9.94 -16.35 -51.39
N LYS A 5 -9.20 -17.04 -50.50
CA LYS A 5 -8.61 -16.42 -49.32
C LYS A 5 -7.59 -15.38 -49.79
N LYS A 6 -7.90 -14.09 -49.62
CA LYS A 6 -6.95 -13.00 -49.83
C LYS A 6 -5.79 -13.19 -48.83
N GLY A 7 -4.58 -13.39 -49.34
CA GLY A 7 -3.37 -13.46 -48.52
C GLY A 7 -2.97 -12.08 -48.00
N PHE A 8 -2.41 -12.03 -46.79
CA PHE A 8 -1.82 -10.81 -46.22
C PHE A 8 -0.56 -10.43 -47.00
N THR A 9 -0.42 -9.16 -47.38
CA THR A 9 0.75 -8.70 -48.13
C THR A 9 1.91 -8.33 -47.20
N LEU A 10 3.14 -8.46 -47.69
CA LEU A 10 4.33 -8.06 -46.94
C LEU A 10 4.36 -6.55 -46.64
N ILE A 11 3.79 -5.73 -47.53
CA ILE A 11 3.71 -4.28 -47.32
C ILE A 11 2.72 -3.91 -46.21
N GLU A 12 1.59 -4.62 -46.11
CA GLU A 12 0.65 -4.46 -45.00
C GLU A 12 1.31 -4.83 -43.67
N LEU A 13 2.12 -5.89 -43.65
CA LEU A 13 2.87 -6.28 -42.45
C LEU A 13 3.87 -5.19 -42.03
N LEU A 14 4.60 -4.62 -42.99
CA LEU A 14 5.65 -3.64 -42.74
C LEU A 14 5.07 -2.35 -42.12
N ILE A 15 3.93 -1.88 -42.64
CA ILE A 15 3.25 -0.70 -42.09
C ILE A 15 2.76 -0.96 -40.66
N VAL A 16 2.21 -2.14 -40.38
CA VAL A 16 1.74 -2.50 -39.02
C VAL A 16 2.90 -2.50 -38.03
N VAL A 17 4.05 -3.08 -38.39
CA VAL A 17 5.25 -3.08 -37.54
C VAL A 17 5.76 -1.65 -37.30
N ALA A 18 5.75 -0.79 -38.32
CA ALA A 18 6.16 0.61 -38.18
C ALA A 18 5.26 1.38 -37.19
N ILE A 19 3.93 1.20 -37.27
CA ILE A 19 2.97 1.85 -36.37
C ILE A 19 3.14 1.33 -34.93
N ILE A 20 3.26 0.01 -34.74
CA ILE A 20 3.49 -0.59 -33.41
C ILE A 20 4.80 -0.08 -32.80
N GLY A 21 5.85 0.10 -33.61
CA GLY A 21 7.14 0.65 -33.15
C GLY A 21 7.00 2.06 -32.57
N ILE A 22 6.26 2.95 -33.25
CA ILE A 22 6.02 4.32 -32.78
C ILE A 22 5.18 4.30 -31.49
N LEU A 23 4.09 3.52 -31.47
CA LEU A 23 3.21 3.42 -30.30
C LEU A 23 3.93 2.84 -29.07
N ALA A 24 4.80 1.83 -29.27
CA ALA A 24 5.60 1.26 -28.19
C ALA A 24 6.60 2.29 -27.63
N GLY A 25 7.23 3.09 -28.49
CA GLY A 25 8.20 4.11 -28.08
C GLY A 25 7.61 5.16 -27.14
N VAL A 26 6.37 5.62 -27.39
CA VAL A 26 5.69 6.62 -26.54
C VAL A 26 4.91 5.96 -25.40
N GLY A 27 4.31 4.79 -25.63
CA GLY A 27 3.42 4.13 -24.68
C GLY A 27 4.13 3.57 -23.45
N ILE A 28 5.33 2.99 -23.62
CA ILE A 28 6.09 2.39 -22.51
C ILE A 28 6.47 3.42 -21.42
N PRO A 29 7.13 4.56 -21.72
CA PRO A 29 7.50 5.51 -20.67
C PRO A 29 6.29 6.10 -19.96
N MET A 30 5.20 6.38 -20.69
CA MET A 30 3.95 6.87 -20.11
C MET A 30 3.33 5.86 -19.13
N TYR A 31 3.27 4.59 -19.54
CA TYR A 31 2.72 3.53 -18.69
C TYR A 31 3.54 3.34 -17.40
N ASN A 32 4.87 3.41 -17.49
CA ASN A 32 5.75 3.31 -16.32
C ASN A 32 5.48 4.43 -15.29
N GLY A 33 5.30 5.68 -15.74
CA GLY A 33 4.95 6.81 -14.87
C GLY A 33 3.59 6.64 -14.20
N TYR A 34 2.59 6.14 -14.94
CA TYR A 34 1.27 5.85 -14.38
C TYR A 34 1.31 4.76 -13.31
N ILE A 35 2.06 3.68 -13.53
CA ILE A 35 2.23 2.61 -12.55
C ILE A 35 2.93 3.14 -11.29
N ALA A 36 3.94 4.01 -11.43
CA ALA A 36 4.62 4.60 -10.28
C ALA A 36 3.66 5.49 -9.46
N SER A 37 2.89 6.35 -10.12
CA SER A 37 1.86 7.19 -9.47
C SER A 37 0.79 6.34 -8.76
N ALA A 38 0.33 5.26 -9.39
CA ALA A 38 -0.63 4.34 -8.80
C ALA A 38 -0.08 3.67 -7.53
N LYS A 39 1.22 3.34 -7.48
CA LYS A 39 1.87 2.80 -6.28
C LYS A 39 1.94 3.81 -5.13
N VAL A 40 2.23 5.08 -5.43
CA VAL A 40 2.21 6.18 -4.45
C VAL A 40 0.81 6.30 -3.83
N GLU A 41 -0.22 6.42 -4.67
CA GLU A 41 -1.60 6.56 -4.22
C GLU A 41 -2.11 5.33 -3.47
N ALA A 42 -1.76 4.11 -3.91
CA ALA A 42 -2.08 2.89 -3.18
C ALA A 42 -1.44 2.89 -1.78
N THR A 43 -0.20 3.36 -1.64
CA THR A 43 0.47 3.43 -0.34
C THR A 43 -0.15 4.49 0.56
N LYS A 44 -0.55 5.66 0.04
CA LYS A 44 -1.30 6.68 0.79
C LYS A 44 -2.66 6.17 1.26
N LYS A 45 -3.36 5.41 0.42
CA LYS A 45 -4.63 4.77 0.78
C LYS A 45 -4.42 3.72 1.88
N ASN A 46 -3.39 2.89 1.76
CA ASN A 46 -3.03 1.93 2.80
C ASN A 46 -2.76 2.64 4.14
N HIS A 47 -1.99 3.73 4.12
CA HIS A 47 -1.73 4.55 5.30
C HIS A 47 -3.02 5.05 5.95
N SER A 48 -3.88 5.72 5.16
CA SER A 48 -5.14 6.30 5.67
C SER A 48 -6.08 5.23 6.22
N ASN A 49 -6.13 4.06 5.58
CA ASN A 49 -6.92 2.93 6.06
C ASN A 49 -6.38 2.40 7.39
N ILE A 50 -5.06 2.28 7.53
CA ILE A 50 -4.42 1.84 8.78
C ILE A 50 -4.73 2.82 9.90
N VAL A 51 -4.50 4.13 9.70
CA VAL A 51 -4.76 5.17 10.70
C VAL A 51 -6.22 5.13 11.17
N ARG A 52 -7.17 5.13 10.24
CA ARG A 52 -8.62 5.10 10.56
C ARG A 52 -9.02 3.83 11.29
N PHE A 53 -8.51 2.68 10.86
CA PHE A 53 -8.83 1.41 11.48
C PHE A 53 -8.25 1.29 12.88
N VAL A 54 -6.99 1.72 13.08
CA VAL A 54 -6.35 1.74 14.40
C VAL A 54 -7.14 2.66 15.34
N ALA A 55 -7.51 3.86 14.87
CA ALA A 55 -8.33 4.79 15.64
C ALA A 55 -9.67 4.16 16.03
N ALA A 56 -10.42 3.62 15.06
CA ALA A 56 -11.71 2.98 15.31
C ALA A 56 -11.59 1.81 16.30
N THR A 57 -10.57 0.96 16.14
CA THR A 57 -10.32 -0.18 17.03
C THR A 57 -10.00 0.28 18.45
N MET A 58 -9.20 1.34 18.59
CA MET A 58 -8.84 1.88 19.90
C MET A 58 -10.02 2.58 20.57
N THR A 59 -10.87 3.28 19.80
CA THR A 59 -12.13 3.84 20.30
C THR A 59 -13.08 2.74 20.79
N GLN A 60 -13.21 1.62 20.07
CA GLN A 60 -14.02 0.49 20.57
C GLN A 60 -13.52 -0.02 21.93
N CYS A 61 -12.20 -0.02 22.13
CA CYS A 61 -11.58 -0.36 23.41
C CYS A 61 -11.71 0.73 24.49
N SER A 62 -11.98 2.00 24.15
CA SER A 62 -12.29 3.06 25.12
C SER A 62 -13.77 3.04 25.51
N THR A 63 -14.67 2.70 24.57
CA THR A 63 -16.13 2.64 24.79
C THR A 63 -16.62 1.40 25.58
N GLY A 64 -15.71 0.59 26.13
CA GLY A 64 -16.05 -0.50 27.05
C GLY A 64 -15.94 -1.92 26.49
N ALA A 65 -15.43 -2.12 25.27
CA ALA A 65 -15.12 -3.46 24.80
C ALA A 65 -13.96 -4.08 25.61
N SER A 66 -14.10 -5.34 26.04
CA SER A 66 -13.02 -6.09 26.70
C SER A 66 -12.11 -6.79 25.68
N THR A 67 -12.67 -7.20 24.53
CA THR A 67 -11.97 -7.83 23.41
C THR A 67 -12.41 -7.25 22.08
N ILE A 68 -11.49 -7.18 21.13
CA ILE A 68 -11.75 -6.85 19.72
C ILE A 68 -11.33 -8.04 18.87
N ARG A 69 -12.19 -8.43 17.93
CA ARG A 69 -11.89 -9.47 16.96
C ARG A 69 -11.18 -8.87 15.74
N LEU A 70 -9.93 -9.26 15.54
CA LEU A 70 -9.15 -8.93 14.34
C LEU A 70 -8.99 -10.20 13.50
N GLN A 71 -9.75 -10.28 12.41
CA GLN A 71 -9.85 -11.47 11.56
C GLN A 71 -10.30 -12.70 12.38
N GLU A 72 -9.41 -13.65 12.64
CA GLU A 72 -9.71 -14.90 13.37
C GLU A 72 -9.27 -14.85 14.85
N PHE A 73 -8.63 -13.75 15.28
CA PHE A 73 -8.06 -13.65 16.63
C PHE A 73 -8.80 -12.63 17.48
N ASP A 74 -9.15 -13.03 18.70
CA ASP A 74 -9.67 -12.11 19.71
C ASP A 74 -8.50 -11.49 20.48
N ARG A 75 -8.42 -10.15 20.47
CA ARG A 75 -7.37 -9.36 21.12
C ARG A 75 -7.94 -8.62 22.31
N LYS A 76 -7.23 -8.59 23.43
CA LYS A 76 -7.73 -7.95 24.65
C LYS A 76 -7.48 -6.45 24.59
N CYS A 77 -8.47 -5.64 24.94
CA CYS A 77 -8.30 -4.18 25.04
C CYS A 77 -7.33 -3.76 26.17
N SER A 78 -7.00 -4.68 27.07
CA SER A 78 -5.96 -4.52 28.09
C SER A 78 -4.54 -4.84 27.60
N ASP A 79 -4.37 -5.32 26.35
CA ASP A 79 -3.03 -5.55 25.79
C ASP A 79 -2.24 -4.24 25.69
N THR A 80 -0.91 -4.35 25.83
CA THR A 80 -0.02 -3.19 25.74
C THR A 80 -0.01 -2.62 24.33
N GLY A 81 0.33 -1.33 24.21
CA GLY A 81 0.45 -0.69 22.89
C GLY A 81 1.39 -1.44 21.94
N THR A 82 2.48 -2.01 22.47
CA THR A 82 3.42 -2.81 21.68
C THR A 82 2.78 -4.08 21.12
N LYS A 83 1.99 -4.82 21.91
CA LYS A 83 1.22 -5.98 21.43
C LYS A 83 0.20 -5.58 20.37
N TRP A 84 -0.50 -4.47 20.58
CA TRP A 84 -1.43 -3.91 19.60
C TRP A 84 -0.75 -3.59 18.27
N ALA A 85 0.44 -2.98 18.29
CA ALA A 85 1.20 -2.72 17.07
C ALA A 85 1.50 -4.02 16.29
N TRP A 86 1.85 -5.11 16.99
CA TRP A 86 2.02 -6.44 16.37
C TRP A 86 0.71 -7.03 15.85
N HIS A 87 -0.39 -6.90 16.60
CA HIS A 87 -1.71 -7.36 16.16
C HIS A 87 -2.16 -6.65 14.89
N PHE A 88 -1.97 -5.34 14.81
CA PHE A 88 -2.23 -4.56 13.60
C PHE A 88 -1.30 -4.96 12.45
N MET A 89 -0.01 -5.15 12.71
CA MET A 89 0.93 -5.62 11.70
C MET A 89 0.50 -6.97 11.11
N GLN A 90 0.08 -7.91 11.96
CA GLN A 90 -0.41 -9.21 11.53
C GLN A 90 -1.69 -9.09 10.70
N TYR A 91 -2.67 -8.30 11.17
CA TYR A 91 -3.93 -8.08 10.46
C TYR A 91 -3.73 -7.41 9.10
N PHE A 92 -2.96 -6.33 9.05
CA PHE A 92 -2.72 -5.61 7.80
C PHE A 92 -1.79 -6.38 6.84
N GLY A 93 -0.94 -7.26 7.36
CA GLY A 93 -0.07 -8.13 6.57
C GLY A 93 -0.82 -9.19 5.77
N THR A 94 -2.04 -9.57 6.18
CA THR A 94 -2.85 -10.56 5.45
C THR A 94 -3.77 -9.92 4.42
N ILE A 95 -4.26 -8.70 4.67
CA ILE A 95 -5.26 -8.05 3.80
C ILE A 95 -4.65 -7.13 2.74
N GLN A 96 -3.46 -6.58 2.98
CA GLN A 96 -2.85 -5.58 2.11
C GLN A 96 -1.42 -5.97 1.73
N ARG A 97 -1.07 -5.85 0.44
CA ARG A 97 0.31 -6.05 -0.04
C ARG A 97 1.03 -4.71 -0.21
N ASN A 98 2.36 -4.74 -0.15
CA ASN A 98 3.19 -3.59 -0.48
C ASN A 98 3.10 -3.30 -1.99
N PRO A 99 2.69 -2.09 -2.42
CA PRO A 99 2.56 -1.74 -3.84
C PRO A 99 3.88 -1.72 -4.62
N TRP A 100 5.00 -1.48 -3.93
CA TRP A 100 6.33 -1.29 -4.53
C TRP A 100 7.10 -2.59 -4.66
N ASP A 101 7.07 -3.43 -3.63
CA ASP A 101 7.77 -4.72 -3.58
C ASP A 101 6.89 -5.78 -2.94
N LYS A 102 6.41 -6.74 -3.75
CA LYS A 102 5.52 -7.81 -3.29
C LYS A 102 6.18 -8.78 -2.30
N ASN A 103 7.51 -8.78 -2.21
CA ASN A 103 8.27 -9.64 -1.30
C ASN A 103 8.50 -8.96 0.06
N ARG A 104 8.18 -7.67 0.20
CA ARG A 104 8.24 -6.94 1.47
C ARG A 104 6.86 -6.80 2.07
N SER A 105 6.80 -6.81 3.40
CA SER A 105 5.55 -6.52 4.11
C SER A 105 5.09 -5.09 3.81
N ASN A 106 3.77 -4.89 3.75
CA ASN A 106 3.14 -3.56 3.64
C ASN A 106 3.26 -2.74 4.93
N ILE A 107 3.40 -3.41 6.07
CA ILE A 107 3.43 -2.81 7.40
C ILE A 107 4.55 -3.45 8.24
N VAL A 108 5.13 -2.67 9.14
CA VAL A 108 6.23 -3.08 10.03
C VAL A 108 6.09 -2.39 11.38
N VAL A 109 6.52 -3.08 12.44
CA VAL A 109 6.57 -2.51 13.79
C VAL A 109 7.96 -1.96 14.08
N ARG A 110 8.16 -0.65 13.91
CA ARG A 110 9.43 0.04 14.23
C ARG A 110 9.24 1.55 14.44
N SER A 111 10.17 2.17 15.15
CA SER A 111 10.25 3.62 15.33
C SER A 111 11.04 4.33 14.22
N ALA A 112 11.78 3.58 13.41
CA ALA A 112 12.55 4.12 12.28
C ALA A 112 11.69 4.25 11.00
N PRO A 113 12.07 5.12 10.06
CA PRO A 113 11.37 5.28 8.79
C PRO A 113 11.25 3.96 8.01
N ALA A 114 10.10 3.75 7.39
CA ALA A 114 9.81 2.52 6.68
C ALA A 114 10.54 2.44 5.33
N GLY A 115 10.79 1.23 4.83
CA GLY A 115 11.26 1.02 3.46
C GLY A 115 10.17 1.36 2.44
N LEU A 116 10.54 1.46 1.17
CA LEU A 116 9.63 1.86 0.09
C LEU A 116 8.33 1.04 0.09
N GLY A 117 7.18 1.73 0.10
CA GLY A 117 5.85 1.14 0.14
C GLY A 117 5.39 0.57 1.47
N GLN A 118 6.22 0.67 2.51
CA GLN A 118 5.91 0.14 3.84
C GLN A 118 5.32 1.23 4.74
N THR A 119 4.47 0.82 5.66
CA THR A 119 3.92 1.63 6.75
C THR A 119 4.56 1.21 8.06
N SER A 120 5.20 2.13 8.75
CA SER A 120 5.67 1.93 10.10
C SER A 120 4.56 2.25 11.08
N ILE A 121 4.32 1.34 12.03
CA ILE A 121 3.46 1.56 13.19
C ILE A 121 4.23 1.22 14.45
N TYR A 122 4.19 2.06 15.47
CA TYR A 122 4.72 1.70 16.78
C TYR A 122 3.95 2.41 17.88
N ALA A 123 3.89 1.79 19.05
CA ALA A 123 3.30 2.41 20.23
C ALA A 123 4.37 3.20 20.99
N VAL A 124 4.06 4.44 21.34
CA VAL A 124 4.90 5.27 22.22
C VAL A 124 4.65 4.88 23.68
N HIS A 125 3.37 4.77 24.06
CA HIS A 125 2.92 4.20 25.32
C HIS A 125 1.57 3.51 25.12
N ASN A 126 0.98 3.00 26.20
CA ASN A 126 -0.35 2.39 26.13
C ASN A 126 -1.36 3.43 25.66
N GLY A 127 -1.96 3.20 24.49
CA GLY A 127 -2.97 4.08 23.91
C GLY A 127 -2.46 5.22 23.02
N LEU A 128 -1.16 5.30 22.69
CA LEU A 128 -0.66 6.25 21.67
C LEU A 128 0.17 5.51 20.62
N PHE A 129 -0.31 5.52 19.38
CA PHE A 129 0.34 4.92 18.22
C PHE A 129 0.85 6.00 17.28
N ARG A 130 2.05 5.80 16.75
CA ARG A 130 2.63 6.62 15.68
C ARG A 130 2.69 5.82 14.40
N ILE A 131 2.14 6.41 13.34
CA ILE A 131 2.04 5.79 12.02
C ILE A 131 2.71 6.69 10.99
N LYS A 132 3.56 6.12 10.15
CA LYS A 132 4.22 6.83 9.05
C LYS A 132 4.54 5.86 7.92
N SER A 133 4.22 6.25 6.69
CA SER A 133 4.46 5.42 5.51
C SER A 133 5.51 6.03 4.61
N ASN A 134 6.29 5.19 3.95
CA ASN A 134 7.13 5.60 2.85
C ASN A 134 6.36 5.33 1.55
N ILE A 135 5.72 6.38 1.04
CA ILE A 135 4.87 6.33 -0.15
C ILE A 135 5.69 6.24 -1.44
N GLY A 136 6.95 6.65 -1.39
CA GLY A 136 7.81 6.75 -2.55
C GLY A 136 7.45 7.91 -3.47
N THR A 137 8.27 8.11 -4.49
CA THR A 137 8.09 9.08 -5.58
C THR A 137 7.95 8.35 -6.91
N GLU A 138 7.57 9.06 -7.97
CA GLU A 138 7.48 8.47 -9.33
C GLU A 138 8.79 7.84 -9.83
N THR A 139 9.94 8.28 -9.30
CA THR A 139 11.26 7.71 -9.62
C THR A 139 11.65 6.53 -8.73
N GLY A 140 10.80 6.13 -7.77
CA GLY A 140 11.10 5.09 -6.79
C GLY A 140 11.98 5.55 -5.62
N SER A 141 12.26 6.85 -5.51
CA SER A 141 12.96 7.42 -4.35
C SER A 141 12.04 7.49 -3.13
N ASN A 142 12.60 7.55 -1.93
CA ASN A 142 11.83 7.61 -0.69
C ASN A 142 11.10 8.96 -0.53
N GLU A 143 9.81 8.91 -0.25
CA GLU A 143 9.02 10.06 0.22
C GLU A 143 8.11 9.57 1.33
N TYR A 144 8.01 10.34 2.42
CA TYR A 144 7.29 9.93 3.61
C TYR A 144 5.98 10.69 3.79
N PHE A 145 4.99 9.98 4.31
CA PHE A 145 3.65 10.48 4.59
C PHE A 145 3.22 10.10 6.02
N PRO A 146 2.64 11.04 6.79
CA PRO A 146 2.43 12.45 6.45
C PRO A 146 3.74 13.26 6.45
N LYS A 147 3.76 14.39 5.73
CA LYS A 147 4.94 15.29 5.67
C LYS A 147 5.20 16.00 7.00
N SER A 148 4.17 16.18 7.83
CA SER A 148 4.23 16.81 9.15
C SER A 148 5.01 15.99 10.19
N GLY A 149 5.28 14.71 9.94
CA GLY A 149 6.02 13.87 10.87
C GLY A 149 5.43 12.47 10.97
N TRP A 150 4.66 12.24 12.04
CA TRP A 150 3.95 11.00 12.34
C TRP A 150 2.48 11.32 12.52
N ASP A 151 1.60 10.46 12.03
CA ASP A 151 0.21 10.50 12.46
C ASP A 151 0.11 9.82 13.83
N GLU A 152 -0.42 10.58 14.78
CA GLU A 152 -0.62 10.14 16.16
C GLU A 152 -2.07 9.71 16.34
N VAL A 153 -2.26 8.46 16.77
CA VAL A 153 -3.57 7.88 17.07
C VAL A 153 -3.62 7.56 18.55
N THR A 154 -4.52 8.23 19.24
CA THR A 154 -4.77 8.11 20.67
C THR A 154 -5.97 7.22 20.97
N ARG A 155 -5.97 6.61 22.16
CA ARG A 155 -7.09 5.88 22.75
C ARG A 155 -7.89 6.88 23.60
N GLU A 156 -8.73 7.67 22.95
CA GLU A 156 -9.69 8.58 23.60
C GLU A 156 -11.10 8.01 23.48
#